data_AF-A0A1X7GCW0-F1
#
_entry.id   AF-A0A1X7GCW0-F1
#
_cell.length_a   1.000
_cell.length_b   1.000
_cell.length_c   1.000
_cell.angle_alpha   90.00
_cell.angle_beta   90.00
_cell.angle_gamma   90.00
#
_symmetry.space_group_name_H-M   'P 1'
#
loop_
_entity.id
_entity.type
_entity.pdbx_description
1 polymer ?
#
loop_
_entity_poly.entity_id
_entity_poly.type
_entity_poly.pdbx_seq_one_letter_code
_entity_poly.pdbx_strand_id
1 'polypeptide(L)' 'MTSPTIERLDAIIVDLPTIRPHKLAMHTMQQQTLVVLRLRCSDGV' A
#
# COMPACT_ATOMS: atom_id res chain seq x y z
N MET A 1 13.94 27.41 0.89
CA MET A 1 12.72 26.63 1.15
C MET A 1 13.14 25.38 1.89
N THR A 2 12.60 25.14 3.08
CA THR A 2 12.94 23.98 3.91
C THR A 2 12.23 22.75 3.37
N SER A 3 12.93 21.61 3.26
CA SER A 3 12.30 20.34 2.90
C SER A 3 11.40 19.86 4.03
N PRO A 4 10.19 19.34 3.74
CA PRO A 4 9.34 18.75 4.76
C PRO A 4 10.01 17.51 5.36
N THR A 5 9.88 17.34 6.68
CA THR A 5 10.37 16.16 7.40
C THR A 5 9.22 15.20 7.66
N ILE A 6 9.49 13.90 7.61
CA ILE A 6 8.52 12.87 7.97
C ILE A 6 8.33 12.88 9.48
N GLU A 7 7.11 13.09 9.94
CA GLU A 7 6.75 13.07 11.37
C GLU A 7 6.20 11.70 11.80
N ARG A 8 5.47 11.03 10.89
CA ARG A 8 4.85 9.74 11.18
C ARG A 8 4.74 8.87 9.93
N LEU A 9 4.92 7.56 10.12
CA LEU A 9 4.67 6.53 9.13
C LEU A 9 3.84 5.41 9.77
N ASP A 10 2.66 5.14 9.23
CA ASP A 10 1.87 3.95 9.57
C ASP A 10 1.90 2.97 8.39
N ALA A 11 1.98 1.68 8.68
CA ALA A 11 1.89 0.60 7.70
C ALA A 11 0.68 -0.28 8.01
N ILE A 12 -0.18 -0.49 7.00
CA ILE A 12 -1.41 -1.25 7.13
C ILE A 12 -1.36 -2.38 6.11
N ILE A 13 -1.47 -3.61 6.57
CA ILE A 13 -1.55 -4.80 5.71
C ILE A 13 -3.02 -5.13 5.51
N VAL A 14 -3.46 -5.24 4.26
CA VAL A 14 -4.85 -5.55 3.93
C VAL A 14 -4.91 -6.60 2.84
N ASP A 15 -5.71 -7.64 3.08
CA ASP A 15 -6.04 -8.63 2.05
C ASP A 15 -7.29 -8.19 1.30
N LEU A 16 -7.22 -8.20 -0.03
CA LEU A 16 -8.34 -7.84 -0.91
C LEU A 16 -8.52 -8.90 -2.00
N PRO A 17 -9.76 -9.13 -2.47
CA PRO A 17 -9.97 -9.90 -3.69
C PRO A 17 -9.37 -9.16 -4.90
N THR A 18 -8.94 -9.91 -5.91
CA THR A 18 -8.61 -9.31 -7.21
C THR A 18 -9.91 -8.96 -7.96
N ILE A 19 -9.94 -7.85 -8.70
CA ILE A 19 -11.14 -7.44 -9.47
C ILE A 19 -11.47 -8.47 -10.56
N ARG A 20 -10.43 -9.09 -11.13
CA ARG A 20 -10.50 -10.24 -12.01
C ARG A 20 -9.35 -11.18 -11.65
N PRO A 21 -9.56 -12.50 -11.60
CA PRO A 21 -8.48 -13.43 -11.28
C PRO A 21 -7.34 -13.35 -12.30
N HIS A 22 -6.11 -13.19 -11.81
CA HIS A 22 -4.93 -13.12 -12.67
C HIS A 22 -4.38 -14.52 -12.91
N LYS A 23 -4.29 -14.92 -14.19
CA LYS A 23 -3.74 -16.21 -14.61
C LYS A 23 -2.23 -16.11 -14.75
N LEU A 24 -1.50 -16.82 -13.89
CA LEU A 24 -0.07 -17.04 -13.97
C LEU A 24 0.18 -18.45 -14.57
N ALA A 25 1.42 -18.74 -14.96
CA ALA A 25 1.77 -20.00 -15.63
C ALA A 25 1.31 -21.26 -14.89
N MET A 26 1.31 -21.23 -13.55
CA MET A 26 1.02 -22.40 -12.71
C MET A 26 -0.13 -22.17 -11.71
N HIS A 27 -0.67 -20.96 -11.62
CA HIS A 27 -1.65 -20.60 -10.59
C HIS A 27 -2.58 -19.48 -11.03
N THR A 28 -3.76 -19.38 -10.41
CA THR A 28 -4.66 -18.24 -10.61
C THR A 28 -4.79 -17.46 -9.32
N MET A 29 -4.33 -16.21 -9.31
CA MET A 29 -4.39 -15.35 -8.12
C MET A 29 -5.80 -14.78 -7.95
N GLN A 30 -6.46 -15.17 -6.85
CA GLN A 30 -7.83 -14.77 -6.50
C GLN A 30 -7.88 -13.66 -5.43
N GLN A 31 -6.83 -13.57 -4.61
CA GLN A 31 -6.65 -12.57 -3.57
C GLN A 31 -5.24 -12.01 -3.64
N GLN A 32 -5.07 -10.80 -3.12
CA GLN A 32 -3.80 -10.11 -3.04
C GLN A 32 -3.68 -9.38 -1.70
N THR A 33 -2.48 -9.36 -1.16
CA THR A 33 -2.15 -8.59 0.05
C THR A 33 -1.51 -7.28 -0.37
N LEU A 34 -2.06 -6.16 0.10
CA LEU A 34 -1.53 -4.82 -0.09
C LEU A 34 -0.89 -4.32 1.22
N VAL A 35 0.18 -3.55 1.08
CA VAL A 35 0.74 -2.76 2.17
C VAL A 35 0.44 -1.30 1.86
N VAL A 36 -0.48 -0.70 2.61
CA VAL A 36 -0.82 0.71 2.49
C VAL A 36 0.02 1.49 3.50
N LEU A 37 0.78 2.46 3.00
CA LEU A 37 1.57 3.36 3.82
C LEU A 37 0.85 4.68 3.98
N ARG A 38 0.74 5.17 5.22
CA ARG A 38 0.27 6.52 5.52
C ARG A 38 1.41 7.33 6.11
N LEU A 39 1.83 8.36 5.40
CA LEU A 39 2.86 9.30 5.85
C LEU A 39 2.18 10.57 6.33
N ARG A 40 2.74 11.16 7.39
CA ARG A 40 2.47 12.53 7.80
C ARG A 40 3.77 13.31 7.86
N CYS A 41 3.79 14.45 7.22
CA CYS A 41 4.94 15.32 7.06
C CYS A 41 4.71 16.66 7.78
N SER A 42 5.81 17.37 8.06
CA SER A 42 5.82 18.62 8.80
C SER A 42 5.12 19.79 8.09
N ASP A 43 4.84 19.65 6.80
CA ASP A 43 4.06 20.61 6.01
C ASP A 43 2.54 20.36 6.07
N GLY A 44 2.12 19.35 6.84
CA GLY A 44 0.71 19.00 7.04
C GLY A 44 0.15 18.00 6.04
N VAL A 45 0.98 17.47 5.13
CA VAL A 45 0.63 16.38 4.20
C VAL A 45 0.65 15.04 4.90
#